data_AF-B7P691-F1
#
_entry.id   AF-B7P691-F1
#
_cell.length_a   1.000
_cell.length_b   1.000
_cell.length_c   1.000
_cell.angle_alpha   90.00
_cell.angle_beta   90.00
_cell.angle_gamma   90.00
#
_symmetry.space_group_name_H-M   'P 1'
#
loop_
_entity.id
_entity.type
_entity.pdbx_description
1 polymer ?
#
loop_
_entity_poly.entity_id
_entity_poly.type
_entity_poly.pdbx_seq_one_letter_code
_entity_poly.pdbx_strand_id
1 'polypeptide(L)'
;LKRNYKMATKKAGGSSRNGRDSAGRRLGVKKADGQYVIPGNIIVRQRGTKIHPGTNVGLGKDHTIFALIEGKVEFLTKRNHKIVNVKEIANLYNKQNPDKTVLVPKHFHISESEVEEQAKSFEQV
;
A
#
# COMPACT_ATOMS: atom_id res chain seq x y z
N LEU A 1 77.45 -16.79 19.43
CA LEU A 1 76.37 -15.81 19.15
C LEU A 1 75.03 -16.54 19.00
N LYS A 2 74.12 -16.45 19.96
CA LYS A 2 72.75 -16.98 19.82
C LYS A 2 71.86 -15.88 19.21
N ARG A 3 71.25 -16.13 18.04
CA ARG A 3 70.24 -15.23 17.46
C ARG A 3 68.98 -15.28 18.32
N ASN A 4 68.63 -14.16 18.95
CA ASN A 4 67.31 -13.93 19.53
C ASN A 4 66.28 -13.75 18.40
N TYR A 5 65.67 -14.83 17.94
CA TYR A 5 64.53 -14.76 17.03
C TYR A 5 63.24 -14.65 17.84
N LYS A 6 62.71 -13.43 17.97
CA LYS A 6 61.43 -13.16 18.62
C LYS A 6 60.38 -12.96 17.54
N MET A 7 59.82 -14.06 17.02
CA MET A 7 58.66 -14.00 16.14
C MET A 7 57.44 -14.61 16.84
N ALA A 8 56.70 -13.70 17.43
CA ALA A 8 55.25 -13.77 17.55
C ALA A 8 54.78 -12.30 17.61
N THR A 9 54.43 -11.79 16.44
CA THR A 9 53.56 -10.63 16.29
C THR A 9 52.25 -10.97 17.00
N LYS A 10 51.88 -10.22 18.05
CA LYS A 10 50.60 -10.49 18.71
C LYS A 10 49.48 -10.23 17.70
N LYS A 11 48.80 -11.29 17.23
CA LYS A 11 47.47 -11.17 16.63
C LYS A 11 46.46 -10.94 17.75
N ALA A 12 46.57 -9.80 18.43
CA ALA A 12 45.50 -9.30 19.27
C ALA A 12 44.47 -8.61 18.36
N GLY A 13 43.81 -9.40 17.50
CA GLY A 13 42.65 -8.95 16.74
C GLY A 13 41.44 -9.03 17.65
N GLY A 14 41.04 -7.91 18.26
CA GLY A 14 39.79 -7.87 19.02
C GLY A 14 38.62 -8.18 18.09
N SER A 15 37.72 -9.08 18.49
CA SER A 15 36.46 -9.25 17.78
C SER A 15 35.60 -8.01 18.04
N SER A 16 35.32 -7.19 17.02
CA SER A 16 34.35 -6.12 17.18
C SER A 16 32.97 -6.74 17.40
N ARG A 17 32.28 -6.39 18.49
CA ARG A 17 30.87 -6.74 18.71
C ARG A 17 30.01 -5.78 17.90
N ASN A 18 30.05 -5.90 16.58
CA ASN A 18 29.18 -5.14 15.71
C ASN A 18 27.83 -5.81 15.70
N GLY A 19 26.88 -5.24 16.46
CA GLY A 19 25.47 -5.63 16.48
C GLY A 19 24.83 -5.42 15.11
N ARG A 20 25.05 -6.37 14.21
CA ARG A 20 24.33 -6.48 12.95
C ARG A 20 23.09 -7.27 13.27
N ASP A 21 22.02 -6.54 13.56
CA ASP A 21 20.67 -6.82 13.06
C ASP A 21 19.68 -5.91 13.80
N SER A 22 18.69 -5.42 13.06
CA SER A 22 17.57 -4.68 13.62
C SER A 22 16.29 -5.38 13.25
N ALA A 23 15.31 -5.36 14.15
CA ALA A 23 14.01 -5.97 13.88
C ALA A 23 13.37 -5.37 12.62
N GLY A 24 12.70 -6.22 11.84
CA GLY A 24 12.01 -5.81 10.63
C GLY A 24 11.01 -4.69 10.89
N ARG A 25 11.05 -3.64 10.06
CA ARG A 25 10.23 -2.43 10.24
C ARG A 25 8.82 -2.53 9.63
N ARG A 26 8.43 -3.71 9.14
CA ARG A 26 7.10 -4.01 8.55
C ARG A 26 6.68 -3.05 7.43
N LEU A 27 7.67 -2.56 6.69
CA LEU A 27 7.49 -1.75 5.48
C LEU A 27 6.83 -2.59 4.37
N GLY A 28 6.35 -1.92 3.32
CA GLY A 28 5.75 -2.53 2.15
C GLY A 28 4.36 -1.98 1.82
N VAL A 29 3.76 -2.58 0.81
CA VAL A 29 2.40 -2.29 0.34
C VAL A 29 1.39 -2.83 1.35
N LYS A 30 0.34 -2.06 1.62
CA LYS A 30 -0.78 -2.40 2.52
C LYS A 30 -2.10 -2.54 1.76
N LYS A 31 -2.25 -1.80 0.66
CA LYS A 31 -3.37 -1.91 -0.27
C LYS A 31 -2.84 -2.17 -1.67
N ALA A 32 -3.22 -3.31 -2.23
CA ALA A 32 -2.79 -3.73 -3.56
C ALA A 32 -3.63 -3.05 -4.66
N ASP A 33 -3.23 -3.26 -5.91
CA ASP A 33 -3.96 -2.77 -7.08
C ASP A 33 -5.42 -3.24 -7.08
N GLY A 34 -6.35 -2.35 -7.45
CA GLY A 34 -7.79 -2.61 -7.51
C GLY A 34 -8.51 -2.64 -6.16
N GLN A 35 -7.80 -2.58 -5.02
CA GLN A 35 -8.44 -2.64 -3.71
C GLN A 35 -9.14 -1.34 -3.35
N TYR A 36 -10.29 -1.46 -2.67
CA TYR A 36 -11.02 -0.34 -2.13
C TYR A 36 -10.29 0.32 -0.96
N VAL A 37 -10.29 1.65 -0.96
CA VAL A 37 -9.73 2.51 0.09
C VAL A 37 -10.67 3.66 0.40
N ILE A 38 -10.59 4.12 1.65
CA ILE A 38 -11.23 5.35 2.14
C ILE A 38 -10.15 6.39 2.46
N PRO A 39 -10.50 7.68 2.62
CA PRO A 39 -9.55 8.71 3.04
C PRO A 39 -8.79 8.31 4.31
N GLY A 40 -7.49 8.56 4.34
CA GLY A 40 -6.60 8.24 5.45
C GLY A 40 -6.04 6.81 5.46
N ASN A 41 -6.56 5.90 4.62
CA ASN A 41 -5.99 4.56 4.50
C ASN A 41 -4.54 4.60 4.01
N ILE A 42 -3.67 3.86 4.68
CA ILE A 42 -2.27 3.70 4.26
C ILE A 42 -2.21 2.72 3.09
N ILE A 43 -1.59 3.15 1.98
CA ILE A 43 -1.41 2.33 0.77
C ILE A 43 -0.02 1.69 0.79
N VAL A 44 1.04 2.45 1.11
CA VAL A 44 2.43 1.95 1.13
C VAL A 44 3.21 2.59 2.27
N ARG A 45 3.95 1.79 3.04
CA ARG A 45 4.99 2.28 3.96
C ARG A 45 6.37 1.98 3.37
N GLN A 46 7.20 2.98 3.18
CA GLN A 46 8.49 2.83 2.51
C GLN A 46 9.60 3.66 3.17
N ARG A 47 10.83 3.43 2.72
CA ARG A 47 11.99 4.30 3.04
C ARG A 47 12.44 4.94 1.75
N GLY A 48 12.50 6.27 1.76
CA GLY A 48 12.55 7.06 0.55
C GLY A 48 11.33 6.83 -0.34
N THR A 49 11.35 7.42 -1.53
CA THR A 49 10.22 7.41 -2.46
C THR A 49 10.46 6.39 -3.58
N LYS A 50 10.28 5.09 -3.29
CA LYS A 50 10.38 4.03 -4.31
C LYS A 50 9.16 4.03 -5.23
N ILE A 51 7.99 4.25 -4.63
CA ILE A 51 6.73 4.52 -5.30
C ILE A 51 6.42 5.99 -5.05
N HIS A 52 6.05 6.71 -6.09
CA HIS A 52 5.72 8.13 -6.03
C HIS A 52 4.21 8.32 -5.86
N PRO A 53 3.78 9.34 -5.09
CA PRO A 53 2.38 9.70 -5.02
C PRO A 53 1.93 10.23 -6.38
N GLY A 54 0.76 9.78 -6.84
CA GLY A 54 0.08 10.31 -8.00
C GLY A 54 -1.23 10.98 -7.60
N THR A 55 -2.29 10.75 -8.37
CA THR A 55 -3.57 11.43 -8.19
C THR A 55 -4.32 10.92 -6.96
N ASN A 56 -4.91 11.84 -6.20
CA ASN A 56 -5.75 11.57 -5.01
C ASN A 56 -5.07 10.81 -3.87
N VAL A 57 -3.76 10.99 -3.76
CA VAL A 57 -2.91 10.30 -2.80
C VAL A 57 -1.94 11.31 -2.18
N GLY A 58 -1.75 11.23 -0.86
CA GLY A 58 -0.83 12.07 -0.11
C GLY A 58 0.48 11.36 0.25
N LEU A 59 1.51 12.15 0.56
CA LEU A 59 2.81 11.69 1.04
C LEU A 59 3.07 12.24 2.45
N GLY A 60 3.32 11.34 3.40
CA GLY A 60 3.68 11.70 4.77
C GLY A 60 5.17 12.02 4.93
N LYS A 61 5.55 12.54 6.11
CA LYS A 61 6.95 12.89 6.46
C LYS A 61 7.92 11.71 6.33
N ASP A 62 7.46 10.49 6.61
CA ASP A 62 8.26 9.26 6.49
C ASP A 62 8.17 8.62 5.10
N HIS A 63 7.64 9.32 4.09
CA HIS A 63 7.35 8.84 2.75
C HIS A 63 6.25 7.77 2.68
N THR A 64 5.47 7.61 3.75
CA THR A 64 4.24 6.80 3.71
C THR A 64 3.24 7.42 2.76
N ILE A 65 2.61 6.58 1.95
CA ILE A 65 1.59 6.98 0.99
C ILE A 65 0.22 6.62 1.54
N PHE A 66 -0.72 7.57 1.51
CA PHE A 66 -2.08 7.40 2.01
C PHE A 66 -3.14 7.96 1.04
N ALA A 67 -4.34 7.38 1.05
CA ALA A 67 -5.45 7.82 0.22
C ALA A 67 -6.04 9.15 0.73
N LEU A 68 -6.35 10.08 -0.18
CA LEU A 68 -7.05 11.33 0.15
C LEU A 68 -8.57 11.21 -0.03
N ILE A 69 -9.00 10.31 -0.92
CA ILE A 69 -10.40 10.10 -1.27
C ILE A 69 -10.77 8.62 -1.16
N GLU A 70 -12.06 8.33 -1.27
CA GLU A 70 -12.54 6.97 -1.44
C GLU A 70 -12.44 6.50 -2.90
N GLY A 71 -12.11 5.22 -3.11
CA GLY A 71 -11.92 4.69 -4.45
C GLY A 71 -11.15 3.39 -4.52
N LYS A 72 -10.65 3.05 -5.71
CA LYS A 72 -9.76 1.90 -5.95
C LYS A 72 -8.33 2.36 -6.18
N VAL A 73 -7.38 1.65 -5.56
CA VAL A 73 -5.95 1.89 -5.76
C VAL A 73 -5.54 1.46 -7.17
N GLU A 74 -4.72 2.28 -7.83
CA GLU A 74 -4.11 1.95 -9.13
C GLU A 74 -2.60 2.19 -9.08
N PHE A 75 -1.81 1.19 -9.44
CA PHE A 75 -0.37 1.32 -9.64
C PHE A 75 -0.03 1.43 -11.13
N LEU A 76 0.74 2.46 -11.47
CA LEU A 76 1.22 2.71 -12.84
C LEU A 76 2.74 2.78 -12.86
N THR A 77 3.34 2.54 -14.03
CA THR A 77 4.77 2.81 -14.26
C THR A 77 4.88 3.87 -15.36
N LYS A 78 5.51 5.01 -15.04
CA LYS A 78 5.70 6.12 -15.97
C LYS A 78 7.15 6.57 -15.93
N ARG A 79 7.81 6.62 -17.10
CA ARG A 79 9.24 7.03 -17.22
C ARG A 79 10.14 6.31 -16.20
N ASN A 80 9.98 4.99 -16.07
CA ASN A 80 10.67 4.12 -15.10
C ASN A 80 10.37 4.37 -13.60
N HIS A 81 9.45 5.28 -13.26
CA HIS A 81 8.98 5.46 -11.89
C HIS A 81 7.66 4.75 -11.66
N LYS A 82 7.55 4.04 -10.54
CA LYS A 82 6.26 3.51 -10.06
C LYS A 82 5.49 4.63 -9.40
N ILE A 83 4.23 4.79 -9.78
CA ILE A 83 3.30 5.80 -9.28
C ILE A 83 2.07 5.08 -8.74
N VAL A 84 1.47 5.63 -7.70
CA VAL A 84 0.21 5.11 -7.15
C VAL A 84 -0.85 6.20 -7.10
N ASN A 85 -2.03 5.86 -7.59
CA ASN A 85 -3.20 6.73 -7.65
C ASN A 85 -4.36 6.08 -6.89
N VAL A 86 -5.37 6.88 -6.60
CA VAL A 86 -6.70 6.39 -6.23
C VAL A 86 -7.70 6.89 -7.26
N LYS A 87 -8.36 5.96 -7.96
CA LYS A 87 -9.47 6.22 -8.87
C LYS A 87 -10.77 6.25 -8.08
N GLU A 88 -11.53 7.32 -8.24
CA GLU A 88 -12.90 7.38 -7.72
C GLU A 88 -13.70 6.21 -8.25
N ILE A 89 -14.38 5.51 -7.35
CA ILE A 89 -15.53 4.71 -7.75
C ILE A 89 -16.64 5.72 -7.94
N ALA A 90 -16.76 6.25 -9.15
CA ALA A 90 -17.96 6.99 -9.50
C ALA A 90 -19.14 6.03 -9.25
N ASN A 91 -20.08 6.43 -8.41
CA ASN A 91 -21.40 5.84 -8.44
C ASN A 91 -21.92 6.12 -9.86
N LEU A 92 -21.85 5.11 -10.74
CA LEU A 92 -22.41 5.16 -12.10
C LEU A 92 -23.90 5.58 -12.08
N TYR A 93 -24.55 5.49 -10.92
CA TYR A 93 -25.90 5.95 -10.63
C TYR A 93 -26.14 7.47 -10.72
N ASN A 94 -25.15 8.34 -10.50
CA ASN A 94 -25.41 9.79 -10.41
C ASN A 94 -25.30 10.54 -11.76
N LYS A 95 -24.82 9.89 -12.84
CA LYS A 95 -24.69 10.54 -14.15
C LYS A 95 -25.98 10.48 -14.97
N GLN A 96 -26.92 9.59 -14.62
CA GLN A 96 -28.17 9.41 -15.38
C GLN A 96 -29.43 9.94 -14.71
N ASN A 97 -29.42 10.24 -13.40
CA ASN A 97 -30.55 10.86 -12.69
C ASN A 97 -30.05 11.76 -11.55
N PRO A 98 -29.97 13.10 -11.73
CA PRO A 98 -29.47 14.01 -10.71
C PRO A 98 -30.38 14.16 -9.47
N ASP A 99 -31.59 13.59 -9.50
CA ASP A 99 -32.66 13.84 -8.53
C ASP A 99 -32.81 12.74 -7.47
N LYS A 100 -32.06 11.63 -7.57
CA LYS A 100 -32.16 10.50 -6.64
C LYS A 100 -30.91 10.40 -5.76
N THR A 101 -30.96 11.01 -4.58
CA THR A 101 -29.99 10.79 -3.51
C THR A 101 -30.19 9.39 -2.91
N VAL A 102 -29.66 8.36 -3.57
CA VAL A 102 -29.71 7.00 -3.00
C VAL A 102 -28.54 6.84 -2.03
N LEU A 103 -28.83 6.81 -0.74
CA LEU A 103 -27.89 6.43 0.30
C LEU A 103 -27.52 4.96 0.09
N VAL A 104 -26.33 4.69 -0.46
CA VAL A 104 -25.82 3.33 -0.60
C VAL A 104 -25.34 2.85 0.77
N PRO A 105 -25.81 1.70 1.29
CA PRO A 105 -25.42 1.21 2.60
C PRO A 105 -23.93 0.80 2.64
N LYS A 106 -23.26 1.23 3.71
CA LYS A 106 -21.80 1.23 3.89
C LYS A 106 -21.11 -0.14 3.99
N HIS A 107 -21.81 -1.26 4.00
CA HIS A 107 -21.19 -2.58 4.19
C HIS A 107 -22.00 -3.68 3.50
N PHE A 108 -21.47 -4.20 2.38
CA PHE A 108 -21.37 -5.62 1.99
C PHE A 108 -20.99 -5.69 0.50
N HIS A 109 -19.99 -6.50 0.12
CA HIS A 109 -19.80 -6.90 -1.27
C HIS A 109 -20.80 -8.03 -1.53
N ILE A 110 -21.91 -7.70 -2.18
CA ILE A 110 -22.75 -8.68 -2.86
C ILE A 110 -22.38 -8.54 -4.34
N SER A 111 -21.94 -9.62 -4.96
CA SER A 111 -21.67 -9.63 -6.41
C SER A 111 -22.96 -9.33 -7.18
N GLU A 112 -22.90 -8.59 -8.28
CA GLU A 112 -24.10 -8.26 -9.09
C GLU A 112 -24.90 -9.52 -9.50
N SER A 113 -24.24 -10.67 -9.63
CA SER A 113 -24.88 -11.97 -9.85
C SER A 113 -25.78 -12.45 -8.71
N GLU A 114 -25.43 -12.16 -7.45
CA GLU A 114 -26.24 -12.57 -6.27
C GLU A 114 -27.47 -11.67 -6.09
N VAL A 115 -27.40 -10.39 -6.52
CA VAL A 115 -28.53 -9.46 -6.48
C VAL A 115 -29.58 -9.84 -7.53
N GLU A 116 -29.16 -10.23 -8.74
CA GLU A 116 -30.09 -10.68 -9.79
C GLU A 116 -30.80 -11.99 -9.46
N GLU A 117 -30.13 -12.93 -8.78
CA GLU A 117 -30.76 -14.17 -8.32
C GLU A 117 -31.81 -13.92 -7.23
N GLN A 118 -31.55 -13.01 -6.29
CA GLN A 118 -32.53 -12.65 -5.25
C GLN A 118 -33.70 -11.81 -5.76
N ALA A 119 -33.48 -10.95 -6.76
CA ALA A 119 -34.57 -10.20 -7.38
C ALA A 119 -35.55 -11.12 -8.15
N LYS A 120 -35.01 -12.11 -8.86
CA LYS A 120 -35.82 -13.10 -9.61
C LYS A 120 -36.66 -14.01 -8.71
N SER A 121 -36.23 -14.26 -7.47
CA SER A 121 -37.01 -15.06 -6.52
C SER A 121 -38.16 -14.30 -5.86
N PHE A 122 -38.09 -12.97 -5.81
CA PHE A 122 -39.16 -12.11 -5.27
C PHE A 122 -40.27 -11.79 -6.26
N GLU A 123 -40.03 -11.88 -7.57
CA GLU A 123 -41.06 -11.71 -8.62
C GLU A 123 -41.89 -12.97 -8.90
N GLN A 124 -41.54 -14.12 -8.29
CA GLN A 124 -42.26 -15.39 -8.46
C GLN A 124 -43.21 -15.74 -7.30
N VAL A 125 -43.55 -14.78 -6.43
CA VAL A 125 -44.58 -14.94 -5.38
C VAL A 125 -45.74 -13.97 -5.61
#